data_AF-A0A318ST53-F1
#
_entry.id   AF-A0A318ST53-F1
#
_cell.length_a   1.000
_cell.length_b   1.000
_cell.length_c   1.000
_cell.angle_alpha   90.00
_cell.angle_beta   90.00
_cell.angle_gamma   90.00
#
_symmetry.space_group_name_H-M   'P 1'
#
loop_
_entity.id
_entity.type
_entity.pdbx_description
1 polymer ?
#
loop_
_entity_poly.entity_id
_entity_poly.type
_entity_poly.pdbx_seq_one_letter_code
_entity_poly.pdbx_strand_id
1 'polypeptide(L)'
;MSMHHRLPRDPDWPQLCARYTGSGLLQRDVALIDAAQALRGSLAYLATPYTRQSTDDNGRWCPSLSCDLSDAAAAWCSRFAQTGVTAVSPVVQADAMLQRDPWGDALDPLDEHFWSTWCRPLLSRCDAVVIPPLPGWDCSAGVWAEACAAVTRQRRVILIGAEPEGPQSPEPVAFAPSAVPRVPRRQPVPEYHQRGGTP
;
A
#
# COMPACT_ATOMS: atom_id res chain seq x y z
N MET A 1 2.88 40.15 -3.22
CA MET A 1 3.92 39.33 -3.89
C MET A 1 4.00 38.00 -3.15
N SER A 2 3.23 36.99 -3.57
CA SER A 2 3.26 35.67 -2.92
C SER A 2 4.52 34.93 -3.34
N MET A 3 5.50 34.85 -2.43
CA MET A 3 6.59 33.89 -2.58
C MET A 3 5.99 32.50 -2.43
N HIS A 4 5.71 31.84 -3.57
CA HIS A 4 5.51 30.40 -3.58
C HIS A 4 6.85 29.76 -3.19
N HIS A 5 7.14 29.69 -1.89
CA HIS A 5 8.27 28.92 -1.38
C HIS A 5 8.01 27.46 -1.74
N ARG A 6 8.71 27.02 -2.78
CA ARG A 6 8.75 25.64 -3.24
C ARG A 6 9.23 24.79 -2.08
N LEU A 7 8.53 23.69 -1.80
CA LEU A 7 8.98 22.71 -0.80
C LEU A 7 10.33 22.12 -1.24
N PRO A 8 11.24 21.78 -0.30
CA PRO A 8 12.54 21.21 -0.63
C PRO A 8 12.38 19.85 -1.32
N ARG A 9 13.42 19.44 -2.07
CA ARG A 9 13.45 18.13 -2.72
C ARG A 9 13.66 17.00 -1.71
N ASP A 10 14.51 17.24 -0.72
CA ASP A 10 14.81 16.27 0.32
C ASP A 10 13.79 16.35 1.47
N PRO A 11 13.54 15.24 2.19
CA PRO A 11 12.61 15.22 3.31
C PRO A 11 12.93 16.25 4.40
N ASP A 12 11.99 17.16 4.67
CA ASP A 12 12.01 18.11 5.79
C ASP A 12 10.64 18.13 6.47
N TRP A 13 10.34 17.02 7.17
CA TRP A 13 9.08 16.86 7.89
C TRP A 13 8.85 17.94 8.95
N PRO A 14 9.84 18.37 9.75
CA PRO A 14 9.64 19.49 10.68
C PRO A 14 9.14 20.77 10.00
N GLN A 15 9.75 21.16 8.87
CA GLN A 15 9.31 22.33 8.11
C GLN A 15 7.91 22.13 7.50
N LEU A 16 7.62 20.96 6.93
CA LEU A 16 6.30 20.65 6.39
C LEU A 16 5.22 20.74 7.48
N CYS A 17 5.52 20.17 8.66
CA CYS A 17 4.66 20.24 9.83
C CYS A 17 4.40 21.68 10.25
N ALA A 18 5.45 22.47 10.45
CA ALA A 18 5.33 23.87 10.83
C ALA A 18 4.47 24.66 9.83
N ARG A 19 4.65 24.41 8.53
CA ARG A 19 3.93 25.11 7.45
C ARG A 19 2.42 24.81 7.42
N TYR A 20 2.02 23.58 7.73
CA TYR A 20 0.62 23.14 7.63
C TYR A 20 -0.06 22.94 9.00
N THR A 21 0.60 23.36 10.09
CA THR A 21 0.03 23.31 11.43
C THR A 21 -1.30 24.06 11.47
N GLY A 22 -2.33 23.41 12.05
CA GLY A 22 -3.68 23.98 12.18
C GLY A 22 -4.53 23.97 10.90
N SER A 23 -3.97 23.62 9.73
CA SER A 23 -4.72 23.61 8.47
C SER A 23 -5.64 22.39 8.30
N GLY A 24 -5.42 21.32 9.07
CA GLY A 24 -6.07 20.03 8.88
C GLY A 24 -5.57 19.24 7.65
N LEU A 25 -4.70 19.82 6.81
CA LEU A 25 -4.12 19.15 5.64
C LEU A 25 -3.02 18.16 6.00
N LEU A 26 -2.28 18.39 7.08
CA LEU A 26 -1.29 17.45 7.59
C LEU A 26 -1.67 17.07 9.01
N GLN A 27 -1.99 15.79 9.21
CA GLN A 27 -2.40 15.23 10.48
C GLN A 27 -1.35 14.23 10.94
N ARG A 28 -0.96 14.32 12.20
CA ARG A 28 0.13 13.54 12.79
C ARG A 28 -0.37 12.65 13.89
N ASP A 29 0.36 11.54 14.08
CA ASP A 29 0.19 10.63 15.20
C ASP A 29 -1.28 10.18 15.32
N VAL A 30 -1.93 9.99 14.17
CA VAL A 30 -3.37 9.69 14.07
C VAL A 30 -3.55 8.19 14.29
N ALA A 31 -4.44 7.81 15.21
CA ALA A 31 -4.79 6.41 15.40
C ALA A 31 -5.47 5.85 14.15
N LEU A 32 -5.29 4.56 13.86
CA LEU A 32 -5.88 3.93 12.67
C LEU A 32 -7.40 4.14 12.60
N ILE A 33 -8.09 4.03 13.74
CA ILE A 33 -9.55 4.18 13.78
C ILE A 33 -10.01 5.61 13.47
N ASP A 34 -9.26 6.62 13.91
CA ASP A 34 -9.57 8.02 13.65
C ASP A 34 -9.31 8.38 12.19
N ALA A 35 -8.20 7.88 11.64
CA ALA A 35 -7.91 7.98 10.21
C ALA A 35 -9.03 7.33 9.39
N ALA A 36 -9.52 6.16 9.80
CA ALA A 36 -10.61 5.47 9.11
C ALA A 36 -11.92 6.25 9.13
N GLN A 37 -12.27 6.86 10.26
CA GLN A 37 -13.44 7.74 10.36
C GLN A 37 -13.30 8.96 9.43
N ALA A 38 -12.12 9.58 9.41
CA ALA A 38 -11.84 10.73 8.56
C ALA A 38 -11.87 10.39 7.05
N LEU A 39 -11.57 9.15 6.69
CA LEU A 39 -11.46 8.66 5.31
C LEU A 39 -12.71 7.90 4.82
N ARG A 40 -13.79 7.88 5.60
CA ARG A 40 -15.02 7.17 5.20
C ARG A 40 -15.53 7.67 3.84
N GLY A 41 -15.73 6.73 2.91
CA GLY A 41 -16.19 7.04 1.54
C GLY A 41 -15.14 7.70 0.64
N SER A 42 -13.89 7.81 1.10
CA SER A 42 -12.75 8.35 0.34
C SER A 42 -11.86 7.24 -0.21
N LEU A 43 -11.12 7.54 -1.27
CA LEU A 43 -10.02 6.70 -1.75
C LEU A 43 -8.69 7.21 -1.17
N ALA A 44 -8.00 6.37 -0.41
CA ALA A 44 -6.70 6.71 0.19
C ALA A 44 -5.54 6.14 -0.62
N TYR A 45 -4.49 6.94 -0.81
CA TYR A 45 -3.21 6.49 -1.35
C TYR A 45 -2.31 6.06 -0.19
N LEU A 46 -1.88 4.80 -0.14
CA LEU A 46 -0.95 4.30 0.87
C LEU A 46 0.49 4.52 0.40
N ALA A 47 1.15 5.51 1.00
CA ALA A 47 2.54 5.86 0.72
C ALA A 47 3.47 5.11 1.70
N THR A 48 4.32 4.24 1.18
CA THR A 48 5.28 3.44 1.96
C THR A 48 6.69 3.55 1.37
N PRO A 49 7.75 3.45 2.19
CA PRO A 49 9.11 3.29 1.69
C PRO A 49 9.24 2.10 0.75
N TYR A 50 10.12 2.23 -0.25
CA TYR A 50 10.40 1.13 -1.17
C TYR A 50 11.87 1.13 -1.64
N THR A 51 12.23 2.01 -2.58
CA THR A 51 13.49 1.95 -3.37
C THR A 51 14.72 1.63 -2.52
N ARG A 52 15.04 2.46 -1.51
CA ARG A 52 16.22 2.27 -0.64
C ARG A 52 16.17 1.01 0.22
N GLN A 53 14.99 0.53 0.57
CA GLN A 53 14.82 -0.65 1.43
C GLN A 53 14.77 -1.95 0.62
N SER A 54 14.43 -1.85 -0.66
CA SER A 54 14.40 -2.97 -1.60
C SER A 54 15.77 -3.32 -2.18
N THR A 55 16.84 -2.63 -1.76
CA THR A 55 18.20 -2.86 -2.24
C THR A 55 19.06 -3.62 -1.24
N ASP A 56 19.93 -4.49 -1.73
CA ASP A 56 20.99 -5.13 -0.94
C ASP A 56 22.12 -4.13 -0.56
N ASP A 57 23.12 -4.61 0.16
CA ASP A 57 24.30 -3.81 0.57
C ASP A 57 25.12 -3.28 -0.62
N ASN A 58 24.94 -3.84 -1.81
CA ASN A 58 25.59 -3.39 -3.04
C ASN A 58 24.73 -2.37 -3.82
N GLY A 59 23.58 -1.97 -3.29
CA GLY A 59 22.64 -1.08 -3.95
C GLY A 59 21.87 -1.72 -5.10
N ARG A 60 21.88 -3.05 -5.21
CA ARG A 60 21.12 -3.79 -6.23
C ARG A 60 19.75 -4.13 -5.70
N TRP A 61 18.74 -4.04 -6.56
CA TRP A 61 17.41 -4.49 -6.17
C TRP A 61 17.41 -5.96 -5.78
N CYS A 62 16.71 -6.27 -4.70
CA CYS A 62 16.63 -7.58 -4.10
C CYS A 62 15.17 -8.05 -4.09
N PRO A 63 14.82 -9.11 -4.83
CA PRO A 63 13.44 -9.60 -4.92
C PRO A 63 12.80 -9.93 -3.58
N SER A 64 13.56 -10.52 -2.64
CA SER A 64 13.03 -10.87 -1.32
C SER A 64 12.74 -9.65 -0.46
N LEU A 65 13.63 -8.65 -0.44
CA LEU A 65 13.37 -7.39 0.27
C LEU A 65 12.18 -6.64 -0.35
N SER A 66 12.03 -6.70 -1.68
CA SER A 66 10.85 -6.17 -2.36
C SER A 66 9.56 -6.84 -1.89
N CYS A 67 9.54 -8.18 -1.81
CA CYS A 67 8.39 -8.93 -1.28
C CYS A 67 8.08 -8.52 0.16
N ASP A 68 9.08 -8.42 1.04
CA ASP A 68 8.85 -8.06 2.45
C ASP A 68 8.21 -6.68 2.60
N LEU A 69 8.65 -5.70 1.78
CA LEU A 69 8.08 -4.35 1.76
C LEU A 69 6.66 -4.32 1.18
N SER A 70 6.41 -5.12 0.14
CA SER A 70 5.10 -5.34 -0.46
C SER A 70 4.13 -5.95 0.55
N ASP A 71 4.55 -6.98 1.27
CA ASP A 71 3.76 -7.63 2.33
C ASP A 71 3.45 -6.67 3.47
N ALA A 72 4.42 -5.84 3.90
CA ALA A 72 4.19 -4.81 4.89
C ALA A 72 3.15 -3.77 4.42
N ALA A 73 3.23 -3.32 3.17
CA ALA A 73 2.24 -2.42 2.58
C ALA A 73 0.85 -3.07 2.42
N ALA A 74 0.81 -4.35 2.03
CA ALA A 74 -0.42 -5.12 1.93
C ALA A 74 -1.09 -5.34 3.29
N ALA A 75 -0.30 -5.59 4.34
CA ALA A 75 -0.80 -5.68 5.71
C ALA A 75 -1.49 -4.38 6.16
N TRP A 76 -0.94 -3.21 5.80
CA TRP A 76 -1.60 -1.93 6.05
C TRP A 76 -2.85 -1.72 5.20
N CYS A 77 -2.83 -2.11 3.93
CA CYS A 77 -4.05 -2.11 3.11
C CYS A 77 -5.16 -2.97 3.73
N SER A 78 -4.81 -4.16 4.25
CA SER A 78 -5.73 -5.06 4.95
C SER A 78 -6.32 -4.41 6.22
N ARG A 79 -5.49 -3.75 7.04
CA ARG A 79 -5.95 -2.99 8.22
C ARG A 79 -6.92 -1.87 7.86
N PHE A 80 -6.65 -1.10 6.80
CA PHE A 80 -7.58 -0.09 6.30
C PHE A 80 -8.88 -0.71 5.76
N ALA A 81 -8.79 -1.81 5.02
CA ALA A 81 -9.95 -2.51 4.51
C ALA A 81 -10.86 -3.02 5.64
N GLN A 82 -10.29 -3.56 6.72
CA GLN A 82 -11.01 -4.02 7.92
C GLN A 82 -11.75 -2.88 8.64
N THR A 83 -11.30 -1.64 8.47
CA THR A 83 -11.95 -0.43 9.03
C THR A 83 -12.88 0.26 8.02
N GLY A 84 -13.08 -0.33 6.84
CA GLY A 84 -13.97 0.18 5.79
C GLY A 84 -13.37 1.27 4.91
N VAL A 85 -12.05 1.46 4.93
CA VAL A 85 -11.33 2.38 4.05
C VAL A 85 -10.77 1.64 2.84
N THR A 86 -11.00 2.20 1.66
CA THR A 86 -10.31 1.74 0.44
C THR A 86 -8.96 2.44 0.33
N ALA A 87 -7.89 1.73 0.68
CA ALA A 87 -6.51 2.17 0.48
C ALA A 87 -5.88 1.46 -0.73
N VAL A 88 -5.28 2.21 -1.64
CA VAL A 88 -4.50 1.67 -2.76
C VAL A 88 -3.02 1.82 -2.49
N SER A 89 -2.25 0.75 -2.66
CA SER A 89 -0.79 0.77 -2.53
C SER A 89 -0.14 0.52 -3.89
N PRO A 90 0.56 1.52 -4.43
CA PRO A 90 1.36 1.33 -5.64
C PRO A 90 2.51 0.34 -5.42
N VAL A 91 3.08 0.26 -4.21
CA VAL A 91 4.14 -0.71 -3.88
C VAL A 91 3.66 -2.15 -4.06
N VAL A 92 2.47 -2.48 -3.54
CA VAL A 92 1.88 -3.83 -3.69
C VAL A 92 1.71 -4.20 -5.16
N GLN A 93 1.20 -3.26 -5.96
CA GLN A 93 0.97 -3.51 -7.38
C GLN A 93 2.27 -3.55 -8.20
N ALA A 94 3.23 -2.66 -7.89
CA ALA A 94 4.53 -2.60 -8.56
C ALA A 94 5.35 -3.87 -8.27
N ASP A 95 5.40 -4.31 -7.02
CA ASP A 95 6.07 -5.56 -6.64
C ASP A 95 5.43 -6.74 -7.38
N ALA A 96 4.10 -6.86 -7.39
CA ALA A 96 3.43 -7.93 -8.14
C ALA A 96 3.77 -7.93 -9.64
N MET A 97 4.05 -6.77 -10.26
CA MET A 97 4.52 -6.66 -11.64
C MET A 97 5.98 -7.08 -11.79
N LEU A 98 6.85 -6.61 -10.91
CA LEU A 98 8.28 -6.93 -10.88
C LEU A 98 8.52 -8.42 -10.65
N GLN A 99 7.77 -9.03 -9.73
CA GLN A 99 7.90 -10.46 -9.41
C GLN A 99 7.46 -11.40 -10.54
N ARG A 100 6.75 -10.90 -11.57
CA ARG A 100 6.41 -11.73 -12.74
C ARG A 100 7.64 -12.09 -13.57
N ASP A 101 8.62 -11.20 -13.60
CA ASP A 101 9.89 -11.39 -14.28
C ASP A 101 11.01 -10.65 -13.51
N PRO A 102 11.45 -11.17 -12.35
CA PRO A 102 12.37 -10.46 -11.44
C PRO A 102 13.74 -10.16 -12.04
N TRP A 103 14.11 -10.83 -13.13
CA TRP A 103 15.39 -10.67 -13.82
C TRP A 103 15.22 -10.08 -15.22
N GLY A 104 14.02 -9.61 -15.55
CA GLY A 104 13.73 -8.96 -16.82
C GLY A 104 14.12 -7.48 -16.81
N ASP A 105 14.59 -6.99 -17.95
CA ASP A 105 15.03 -5.59 -18.10
C ASP A 105 13.88 -4.63 -18.48
N ALA A 106 12.65 -5.14 -18.59
CA ALA A 106 11.50 -4.35 -19.07
C ALA A 106 11.00 -3.32 -18.04
N LEU A 107 11.17 -3.60 -16.75
CA LEU A 107 10.79 -2.73 -15.64
C LEU A 107 11.96 -2.65 -14.67
N ASP A 108 12.71 -1.55 -14.70
CA ASP A 108 13.75 -1.31 -13.72
C ASP A 108 13.11 -0.93 -12.37
N PRO A 109 13.27 -1.74 -11.31
CA PRO A 109 12.71 -1.45 -9.99
C PRO A 109 13.31 -0.19 -9.34
N LEU A 110 14.47 0.28 -9.81
CA LEU A 110 15.15 1.46 -9.29
C LEU A 110 14.95 2.71 -10.16
N ASP A 111 14.19 2.63 -11.26
CA ASP A 111 13.85 3.79 -12.09
C ASP A 111 12.79 4.68 -11.40
N GLU A 112 13.26 5.59 -10.54
CA GLU A 112 12.42 6.54 -9.82
C GLU A 112 11.56 7.40 -10.76
N HIS A 113 12.03 7.72 -11.96
CA HIS A 113 11.29 8.56 -12.90
C HIS A 113 10.10 7.83 -13.50
N PHE A 114 10.31 6.57 -13.92
CA PHE A 114 9.25 5.70 -14.38
C PHE A 114 8.20 5.50 -13.30
N TRP A 115 8.59 5.06 -12.10
CA TRP A 115 7.64 4.75 -11.02
C TRP A 115 6.89 6.00 -10.54
N SER A 116 7.55 7.14 -10.40
CA SER A 116 6.86 8.39 -10.03
C SER A 116 5.85 8.85 -11.09
N THR A 117 6.13 8.60 -12.37
CA THR A 117 5.20 8.89 -13.47
C THR A 117 4.03 7.92 -13.48
N TRP A 118 4.29 6.63 -13.26
CA TRP A 118 3.27 5.59 -13.18
C TRP A 118 2.34 5.75 -11.97
N CYS A 119 2.87 6.12 -10.79
CA CYS A 119 2.10 6.37 -9.58
C CYS A 119 1.25 7.65 -9.64
N ARG A 120 1.65 8.64 -10.44
CA ARG A 120 1.00 9.97 -10.52
C ARG A 120 -0.52 9.90 -10.76
N PRO A 121 -1.06 9.13 -11.73
CA PRO A 121 -2.51 9.04 -11.91
C PRO A 121 -3.23 8.47 -10.68
N LEU A 122 -2.68 7.46 -10.00
CA LEU A 122 -3.24 6.92 -8.76
C LEU A 122 -3.29 8.01 -7.67
N LEU A 123 -2.15 8.63 -7.40
CA LEU A 123 -2.04 9.73 -6.44
C LEU A 123 -3.02 10.87 -6.78
N SER A 124 -3.21 11.17 -8.07
CA SER A 124 -4.11 12.23 -8.54
C SER A 124 -5.59 11.94 -8.32
N ARG A 125 -6.00 10.67 -8.13
CA ARG A 125 -7.40 10.29 -7.92
C ARG A 125 -7.74 10.02 -6.46
N CYS A 126 -6.76 9.80 -5.60
CA CYS A 126 -6.97 9.67 -4.18
C CYS A 126 -7.29 11.02 -3.51
N ASP A 127 -8.16 10.97 -2.50
CA ASP A 127 -8.61 12.13 -1.71
C ASP A 127 -7.61 12.46 -0.58
N ALA A 128 -6.80 11.48 -0.19
CA ALA A 128 -5.79 11.61 0.84
C ALA A 128 -4.58 10.71 0.56
N VAL A 129 -3.43 11.10 1.12
CA VAL A 129 -2.26 10.24 1.29
C VAL A 129 -2.21 9.80 2.74
N VAL A 130 -2.01 8.50 2.95
CA VAL A 130 -1.85 7.91 4.28
C VAL A 130 -0.48 7.25 4.33
N ILE A 131 0.24 7.53 5.40
CA ILE A 131 1.60 7.04 5.62
C ILE A 131 1.60 6.25 6.92
N PRO A 132 1.78 4.91 6.85
CA PRO A 132 1.88 4.09 8.04
C PRO A 132 3.25 4.27 8.74
N PRO A 133 3.36 3.92 10.04
CA PRO A 133 4.60 3.96 10.81
C PRO A 133 5.56 2.81 10.43
N LEU A 134 5.88 2.67 9.14
CA LEU A 134 6.87 1.70 8.67
C LEU A 134 8.29 2.28 8.81
N PRO A 135 9.30 1.47 9.17
CA PRO A 135 10.68 1.95 9.27
C PRO A 135 11.11 2.74 8.03
N GLY A 136 11.79 3.87 8.22
CA GLY A 136 12.31 4.72 7.14
C GLY A 136 11.28 5.52 6.33
N TRP A 137 10.01 5.61 6.77
CA TRP A 137 9.01 6.48 6.14
C TRP A 137 9.45 7.96 6.12
N ASP A 138 10.10 8.41 7.18
CA ASP A 138 10.50 9.79 7.41
C ASP A 138 11.72 10.21 6.59
N CYS A 139 12.55 9.28 6.15
CA CYS A 139 13.70 9.53 5.28
C CYS A 139 13.46 9.12 3.81
N SER A 140 12.27 8.60 3.47
CA SER A 140 11.94 8.19 2.11
C SER A 140 11.64 9.39 1.20
N ALA A 141 12.46 9.60 0.17
CA ALA A 141 12.26 10.65 -0.82
C ALA A 141 10.93 10.49 -1.59
N GLY A 142 10.53 9.24 -1.89
CA GLY A 142 9.26 8.93 -2.55
C GLY A 142 8.05 9.34 -1.69
N VAL A 143 8.04 8.90 -0.42
CA VAL A 143 6.97 9.25 0.53
C VAL A 143 6.89 10.76 0.74
N TRP A 144 8.04 11.42 0.87
CA TRP A 144 8.11 12.88 0.96
C TRP A 144 7.52 13.58 -0.26
N ALA A 145 7.89 13.15 -1.48
CA ALA A 145 7.39 13.72 -2.71
C ALA A 145 5.87 13.55 -2.86
N GLU A 146 5.32 12.41 -2.46
CA GLU A 146 3.89 12.11 -2.45
C GLU A 146 3.14 12.99 -1.46
N ALA A 147 3.66 13.13 -0.23
CA ALA A 147 3.10 14.04 0.78
C ALA A 147 3.10 15.49 0.30
N CYS A 148 4.22 15.98 -0.24
CA CYS A 148 4.33 17.32 -0.82
C CYS A 148 3.32 17.54 -1.96
N ALA A 149 3.19 16.55 -2.84
CA ALA A 149 2.27 16.57 -3.97
C ALA A 149 0.80 16.62 -3.52
N ALA A 150 0.44 15.95 -2.42
CA ALA A 150 -0.88 15.95 -1.84
C ALA A 150 -1.23 17.29 -1.19
N VAL A 151 -0.39 17.81 -0.28
CA VAL A 151 -0.68 19.10 0.41
C VAL A 151 -0.71 20.28 -0.55
N THR A 152 0.14 20.26 -1.59
CA THR A 152 0.13 21.30 -2.65
C THR A 152 -1.19 21.31 -3.43
N ARG A 153 -1.90 20.17 -3.48
CA ARG A 153 -3.22 20.02 -4.12
C ARG A 153 -4.38 20.10 -3.13
N GLN A 154 -4.13 20.62 -1.92
CA GLN A 154 -5.14 20.73 -0.85
C GLN A 154 -5.76 19.38 -0.46
N ARG A 155 -4.96 18.32 -0.50
CA ARG A 155 -5.36 16.98 -0.05
C ARG A 155 -4.72 16.66 1.28
N ARG A 156 -5.43 15.84 2.06
CA ARG A 156 -4.99 15.44 3.39
C ARG A 156 -3.79 14.50 3.28
N VAL A 157 -2.83 14.69 4.16
CA VAL A 157 -1.74 13.77 4.46
C VAL A 157 -1.92 13.34 5.91
N ILE A 158 -2.10 12.04 6.13
CA ILE A 158 -2.35 11.46 7.44
C ILE A 158 -1.18 10.53 7.79
N LEU A 159 -0.42 10.93 8.79
CA LEU A 159 0.65 10.13 9.38
C LEU A 159 0.04 9.30 10.50
N ILE A 160 0.00 7.99 10.33
CA ILE A 160 -0.52 7.07 11.34
C ILE A 160 0.50 6.97 12.47
N GLY A 161 0.03 7.12 13.71
CA GLY A 161 0.87 6.96 14.89
C GLY A 161 1.37 5.52 15.02
N ALA A 162 2.57 5.33 15.57
CA ALA A 162 2.98 4.01 16.00
C ALA A 162 2.00 3.52 17.08
N GLU A 163 1.32 2.41 16.84
CA GLU A 163 0.54 1.76 17.89
C GLU A 163 1.50 1.40 19.02
N PRO A 164 1.14 1.65 20.30
CA PRO A 164 1.91 1.07 21.39
C PRO A 164 1.94 -0.44 21.18
N GLU A 165 3.07 -1.09 21.41
CA GLU A 165 3.15 -2.56 21.41
C GLU A 165 2.08 -3.10 22.37
N GLY A 166 0.92 -3.47 21.83
CA GLY A 166 -0.07 -4.21 22.57
C GLY A 166 0.56 -5.53 23.02
N PRO A 167 0.08 -6.13 24.12
CA PRO A 167 0.54 -7.44 24.53
C PRO A 167 0.48 -8.36 23.31
N GLN A 168 1.60 -9.06 23.02
CA GLN A 168 1.73 -9.98 21.90
C GLN A 168 0.43 -10.77 21.77
N SER A 169 -0.21 -10.66 20.61
CA SER A 169 -1.37 -11.50 20.33
C SER A 169 -0.98 -12.95 20.61
N PRO A 170 -1.84 -13.73 21.29
CA PRO A 170 -1.52 -15.11 21.62
C PRO A 170 -1.14 -15.84 20.33
N GLU A 171 -0.17 -16.77 20.46
CA GLU A 171 0.33 -17.57 19.35
C GLU A 171 -0.80 -18.03 18.43
N PRO A 172 -0.56 -18.10 17.10
CA PRO A 172 -1.56 -18.58 16.16
C PRO A 172 -2.09 -19.92 16.66
N VAL A 173 -3.36 -19.91 17.11
CA VAL A 173 -4.04 -21.13 17.52
C VAL A 173 -3.99 -22.04 16.32
N ALA A 174 -3.23 -23.13 16.44
CA ALA A 174 -3.10 -24.13 15.40
C ALA A 174 -4.50 -24.48 14.94
N PHE A 175 -4.83 -24.13 13.69
CA PHE A 175 -6.11 -24.43 13.10
C PHE A 175 -6.18 -25.95 13.00
N ALA A 176 -6.79 -26.60 14.00
CA ALA A 176 -7.07 -28.02 13.95
C ALA A 176 -7.85 -28.26 12.65
N PRO A 177 -7.48 -29.25 11.83
CA PRO A 177 -8.19 -29.52 10.59
C PRO A 177 -9.64 -29.82 10.96
N SER A 178 -10.53 -28.88 10.64
CA SER A 178 -11.96 -29.06 10.81
C SER A 178 -12.34 -30.31 10.03
N ALA A 179 -12.94 -31.28 10.70
CA ALA A 179 -13.45 -32.50 10.10
C ALA A 179 -14.59 -32.12 9.14
N VAL A 180 -14.24 -31.79 7.90
CA VAL A 180 -15.20 -31.57 6.82
C VAL A 180 -15.97 -32.88 6.65
N PRO A 181 -17.30 -32.90 6.81
CA PRO A 181 -18.09 -34.07 6.46
C PRO A 181 -17.88 -34.35 4.98
N ARG A 182 -17.38 -35.55 4.64
CA ARG A 182 -17.25 -35.99 3.25
C ARG A 182 -18.62 -35.89 2.59
N VAL A 183 -18.75 -34.97 1.64
CA VAL A 183 -19.89 -34.92 0.72
C VAL A 183 -19.94 -36.28 -0.01
N PRO A 184 -21.08 -37.00 -0.01
CA PRO A 184 -21.20 -38.23 -0.77
C PRO A 184 -20.96 -37.94 -2.25
N ARG A 185 -20.10 -38.75 -2.89
CA ARG A 185 -19.90 -38.72 -4.34
C ARG A 185 -21.26 -38.77 -5.03
N ARG A 186 -21.58 -37.75 -5.84
CA ARG A 186 -22.72 -37.80 -6.76
C ARG A 186 -22.56 -39.05 -7.64
N GLN A 187 -23.62 -39.85 -7.73
CA GLN A 187 -23.69 -40.95 -8.69
C GLN A 187 -23.45 -40.43 -10.11
N PRO A 188 -22.78 -41.20 -10.97
CA PRO A 188 -22.64 -40.84 -12.38
C PRO A 188 -24.01 -40.76 -13.04
N VAL A 189 -24.19 -39.71 -13.84
CA VAL A 189 -25.39 -39.48 -14.66
C VAL A 189 -25.48 -40.59 -15.71
N PRO A 190 -26.65 -41.21 -15.96
CA PRO A 190 -26.78 -42.22 -17.01
C PRO A 190 -26.56 -41.60 -18.40
N GLU A 191 -25.71 -42.25 -19.18
CA GLU A 191 -25.43 -41.90 -20.58
C GLU A 191 -26.72 -41.95 -21.41
N TYR A 192 -27.11 -40.81 -21.97
CA TYR A 192 -28.13 -40.76 -23.00
C TYR A 192 -27.55 -41.32 -24.31
N HIS A 193 -27.99 -42.53 -24.68
CA HIS A 193 -27.77 -43.06 -26.02
C HIS A 193 -28.40 -42.13 -27.06
N GLN A 194 -27.57 -41.47 -27.86
CA GLN A 194 -28.00 -40.81 -29.09
C GLN A 194 -28.41 -41.90 -30.10
N ARG A 195 -29.73 -42.14 -30.23
CA ARG A 195 -30.29 -42.75 -31.45
C ARG A 195 -30.26 -41.70 -32.55
N GLY A 196 -29.23 -41.77 -33.40
CA GLY A 196 -29.25 -41.13 -34.70
C GLY A 196 -30.27 -41.83 -35.60
N GLY A 197 -31.42 -41.18 -35.79
CA GLY A 197 -32.32 -41.44 -36.91
C GLY A 197 -32.07 -40.37 -37.98
N THR A 198 -31.93 -40.78 -39.22
CA THR A 198 -32.00 -39.91 -40.39
C THR A 198 -32.52 -40.72 -41.57
N PRO A 199 -33.06 -40.04 -42.59
CA PRO A 199 -34.48 -39.90 -42.91
C PRO A 199 -35.09 -41.12 -43.61
#